data_AF-A0A9E0LN95-F1
#
_entry.id   AF-A0A9E0LN95-F1
#
_cell.length_a   1.000
_cell.length_b   1.000
_cell.length_c   1.000
_cell.angle_alpha   90.00
_cell.angle_beta   90.00
_cell.angle_gamma   90.00
#
_symmetry.space_group_name_H-M   'P 1'
#
loop_
_entity.id
_entity.type
_entity.pdbx_description
1 polymer ?
#
loop_
_entity_poly.entity_id
_entity_poly.type
_entity_poly.pdbx_seq_one_letter_code
_entity_poly.pdbx_strand_id
1 'polypeptide(L)'
;MPNIYDIPSPYLELLASVIGVCVGSFLNVVAVRSLAEKSLLHPGSHCPQCQHKLGLSDLIPIFSYWLLKGRCRYCQASIHWHYPLVELLTAIVFVVIVHFFSTIPCDAFVDRSSITLFMLLFASTLIAVTITDFKEKLIPHEITYPMVLVGLGFSQFFRNDLFGSLVGVGVSYLLFDLIAHYGLMFYQWLHPEILEGEQGDQTQEHLEQDPYLDDVFDVSEEIDHEPLEVMGGADAVMAAVMGAWLGWEKLAIAVIVAFMVGALMGAVYLFDELRNEKLLAKALKPAAIGFGIMTAIPLLAVLAIVFYFKPAENPLFNPSIYIFCLAMGTAGGTFGILTSGVRVSKTFPFGPALAVGAAYAMSTISLSKDGGFIKPGA
;
A
#
# COMPACT_ATOMS: atom_id res chain seq x y z
N MET A 1 27.41 18.04 11.76
CA MET A 1 26.42 19.05 11.29
C MET A 1 25.59 19.47 12.48
N PRO A 2 25.03 20.70 12.52
CA PRO A 2 24.11 21.08 13.61
C PRO A 2 22.94 20.08 13.64
N ASN A 3 22.56 19.65 14.85
CA ASN A 3 21.54 18.64 15.03
C ASN A 3 20.18 19.35 15.02
N ILE A 4 19.25 18.97 14.13
CA ILE A 4 17.93 19.62 14.06
C ILE A 4 17.16 19.50 15.38
N TYR A 5 17.51 18.52 16.20
CA TYR A 5 16.96 18.28 17.53
C TYR A 5 17.49 19.23 18.61
N ASP A 6 18.43 20.12 18.28
CA ASP A 6 18.81 21.24 19.14
C ASP A 6 17.65 22.27 19.26
N ILE A 7 16.71 22.23 18.31
CA ILE A 7 15.47 23.00 18.36
C ILE A 7 14.50 22.32 19.35
N PRO A 8 14.08 23.01 20.43
CA PRO A 8 13.21 22.39 21.43
C PRO A 8 11.81 22.09 20.87
N SER A 9 11.20 20.98 21.33
CA SER A 9 9.76 20.77 21.19
C SER A 9 9.02 21.88 21.96
N PRO A 10 7.97 22.52 21.39
CA PRO A 10 7.19 22.10 20.22
C PRO A 10 7.60 22.74 18.88
N TYR A 11 8.67 23.55 18.82
CA TYR A 11 9.00 24.32 17.61
C TYR A 11 9.42 23.43 16.43
N LEU A 12 10.14 22.35 16.69
CA LEU A 12 10.53 21.39 15.65
C LEU A 12 9.32 20.64 15.08
N GLU A 13 8.35 20.28 15.93
CA GLU A 13 7.09 19.64 15.51
C GLU A 13 6.24 20.61 14.68
N LEU A 14 6.17 21.88 15.08
CA LEU A 14 5.50 22.92 14.29
C LEU A 14 6.15 23.07 12.91
N LEU A 15 7.48 23.14 12.84
CA LEU A 15 8.20 23.18 11.57
C LEU A 15 7.90 21.95 10.70
N ALA A 16 7.92 20.76 11.29
CA ALA A 16 7.58 19.51 10.62
C ALA A 16 6.15 19.52 10.08
N SER A 17 5.19 20.06 10.85
CA SER A 17 3.80 20.18 10.41
C SER A 17 3.65 21.11 9.21
N VAL A 18 4.31 22.27 9.22
CA VAL A 18 4.27 23.24 8.11
C VAL A 18 4.89 22.63 6.85
N ILE A 19 6.05 21.99 6.98
CA ILE A 19 6.69 21.27 5.87
C ILE A 19 5.77 20.14 5.37
N GLY A 20 5.19 19.36 6.27
CA GLY A 20 4.32 18.24 5.92
C GLY A 20 3.05 18.66 5.18
N VAL A 21 2.43 19.79 5.54
CA VAL A 21 1.30 20.36 4.79
C VAL A 21 1.72 20.76 3.37
N CYS A 22 2.88 21.41 3.21
CA CYS A 22 3.43 21.77 1.90
C CYS A 22 3.79 20.54 1.05
N VAL A 23 4.45 19.54 1.65
CA VAL A 23 4.82 18.29 0.99
C VAL A 23 3.56 17.52 0.60
N GLY A 24 2.57 17.40 1.46
CA GLY A 24 1.30 16.72 1.14
C GLY A 24 0.57 17.35 -0.06
N SER A 25 0.62 18.67 -0.19
CA SER A 25 0.06 19.37 -1.36
C SER A 25 0.83 19.02 -2.64
N PHE A 26 2.16 18.96 -2.55
CA PHE A 26 3.00 18.49 -3.65
C PHE A 26 2.75 17.02 -4.00
N LEU A 27 2.55 16.13 -3.01
CA LEU A 27 2.26 14.71 -3.25
C LEU A 27 0.96 14.49 -4.03
N ASN A 28 -0.07 15.30 -3.78
CA ASN A 28 -1.29 15.26 -4.61
C ASN A 28 -0.98 15.57 -6.10
N VAL A 29 -0.06 16.50 -6.36
CA VAL A 29 0.37 16.82 -7.73
C VAL A 29 1.19 15.69 -8.33
N VAL A 30 2.13 15.12 -7.56
CA VAL A 30 2.95 13.98 -7.98
C VAL A 30 2.07 12.80 -8.36
N ALA A 31 1.11 12.43 -7.50
CA ALA A 31 0.21 11.31 -7.75
C ALA A 31 -0.58 11.47 -9.06
N VAL A 32 -1.16 12.65 -9.29
CA VAL A 32 -1.95 12.90 -10.52
C VAL A 32 -1.07 12.94 -11.77
N ARG A 33 0.15 13.47 -11.68
CA ARG A 33 1.02 13.66 -12.86
C ARG A 33 1.81 12.41 -13.22
N SER A 34 2.24 11.62 -12.24
CA SER A 34 2.95 10.35 -12.51
C SER A 34 2.04 9.38 -13.26
N LEU A 35 0.77 9.29 -12.86
CA LEU A 35 -0.23 8.46 -13.55
C LEU A 35 -0.51 8.90 -14.99
N ALA A 36 -0.24 10.17 -15.33
CA ALA A 36 -0.44 10.71 -16.66
C ALA A 36 0.87 10.80 -17.47
N GLU A 37 1.98 10.26 -16.94
CA GLU A 37 3.34 10.38 -17.49
C GLU A 37 3.76 11.83 -17.82
N LYS A 38 3.21 12.79 -17.07
CA LYS A 38 3.46 14.22 -17.27
C LYS A 38 4.63 14.70 -16.42
N SER A 39 5.32 15.73 -16.92
CA SER A 39 6.37 16.39 -16.16
C SER A 39 5.86 16.89 -14.80
N LEU A 40 6.61 16.58 -13.74
CA LEU A 40 6.29 17.01 -12.37
C LEU A 40 6.44 18.53 -12.18
N LEU A 41 7.35 19.15 -12.94
CA LEU A 41 7.75 20.55 -12.73
C LEU A 41 6.96 21.55 -13.60
N HIS A 42 6.58 21.15 -14.82
CA HIS A 42 5.90 22.04 -15.77
C HIS A 42 4.67 21.35 -16.39
N PRO A 43 3.54 22.05 -16.54
CA PRO A 43 3.25 23.43 -16.17
C PRO A 43 2.98 23.63 -14.66
N GLY A 44 2.82 24.88 -14.21
CA GLY A 44 2.43 25.19 -12.83
C GLY A 44 1.03 24.71 -12.46
N SER A 45 0.68 24.77 -11.17
CA SER A 45 -0.63 24.39 -10.67
C SER A 45 -1.75 25.24 -11.29
N HIS A 46 -2.77 24.58 -11.80
CA HIS A 46 -3.93 25.19 -12.47
C HIS A 46 -5.21 24.50 -12.02
N CYS A 47 -6.33 25.21 -12.14
CA CYS A 47 -7.63 24.60 -11.89
C CYS A 47 -7.99 23.63 -13.03
N PRO A 48 -8.43 22.39 -12.74
CA PRO A 48 -8.78 21.43 -13.79
C PRO A 48 -10.00 21.88 -14.63
N GLN A 49 -10.93 22.64 -14.04
CA GLN A 49 -12.16 23.05 -14.72
C GLN A 49 -12.00 24.27 -15.60
N CYS A 50 -11.35 25.32 -15.10
CA CYS A 50 -11.22 26.60 -15.84
C CYS A 50 -9.83 26.84 -16.41
N GLN A 51 -8.87 25.94 -16.15
CA GLN A 51 -7.48 26.03 -16.61
C GLN A 51 -6.75 27.32 -16.17
N HIS A 52 -7.34 28.08 -15.24
CA HIS A 52 -6.73 29.28 -14.69
C HIS A 52 -5.52 28.91 -13.84
N LYS A 53 -4.42 29.62 -14.04
CA LYS A 53 -3.20 29.47 -13.24
C LYS A 53 -3.45 29.96 -11.82
N LEU A 54 -3.20 29.11 -10.82
CA LEU A 54 -3.47 29.45 -9.42
C LEU A 54 -2.42 30.41 -8.87
N GLY A 55 -2.87 31.40 -8.09
CA GLY A 55 -1.98 32.34 -7.39
C GLY A 55 -1.41 31.76 -6.09
N LEU A 56 -0.40 32.41 -5.51
CA LEU A 56 0.25 31.95 -4.27
C LEU A 56 -0.74 31.78 -3.10
N SER A 57 -1.73 32.67 -2.97
CA SER A 57 -2.76 32.57 -1.93
C SER A 57 -3.71 31.39 -2.10
N ASP A 58 -3.85 30.87 -3.33
CA ASP A 58 -4.68 29.71 -3.61
C ASP A 58 -3.93 28.40 -3.34
N LEU A 59 -2.60 28.46 -3.26
CA LEU A 59 -1.68 27.33 -3.02
C LEU A 59 -1.31 27.13 -1.55
N ILE A 60 -1.83 27.94 -0.62
CA ILE A 60 -1.61 27.73 0.83
C ILE A 60 -2.43 26.51 1.26
N PRO A 61 -1.79 25.37 1.55
CA PRO A 61 -2.53 24.11 1.67
C PRO A 61 -3.38 24.09 2.94
N ILE A 62 -4.51 23.38 2.90
CA ILE A 62 -5.61 23.32 3.89
C ILE A 62 -6.33 24.68 4.10
N PHE A 63 -5.57 25.74 4.29
CA PHE A 63 -6.08 27.07 4.61
C PHE A 63 -6.83 27.70 3.43
N SER A 64 -6.29 27.60 2.20
CA SER A 64 -6.99 28.10 1.01
C SER A 64 -8.30 27.35 0.76
N TYR A 65 -8.31 26.03 0.98
CA TYR A 65 -9.50 25.19 0.88
C TYR A 65 -10.58 25.62 1.85
N TRP A 66 -10.23 25.81 3.13
CA TRP A 66 -11.18 26.21 4.16
C TRP A 66 -11.75 27.62 3.93
N LEU A 67 -10.89 28.59 3.60
CA LEU A 67 -11.32 29.96 3.31
C LEU A 67 -12.23 30.04 2.08
N LEU A 68 -11.93 29.25 1.04
CA LEU A 68 -12.73 29.20 -0.19
C LEU A 68 -13.92 28.24 -0.10
N LYS A 69 -14.18 27.66 1.08
CA LYS A 69 -15.26 26.68 1.35
C LYS A 69 -15.25 25.50 0.35
N GLY A 70 -14.05 25.03 0.01
CA GLY A 70 -13.84 23.92 -0.92
C GLY A 70 -14.21 24.25 -2.36
N ARG A 71 -14.13 25.52 -2.79
CA ARG A 71 -14.43 25.92 -4.18
C ARG A 71 -13.28 26.68 -4.81
N CYS A 72 -13.14 26.57 -6.12
CA CYS A 72 -12.21 27.40 -6.86
C CYS A 72 -12.65 28.88 -6.79
N ARG A 73 -11.71 29.79 -6.51
CA ARG A 73 -11.96 31.24 -6.48
C ARG A 73 -12.58 31.77 -7.79
N TYR A 74 -12.11 31.27 -8.93
CA TYR A 74 -12.41 31.83 -10.25
C TYR A 74 -13.68 31.23 -10.89
N CYS A 75 -13.81 29.90 -10.89
CA CYS A 75 -14.93 29.22 -11.54
C CYS A 75 -15.96 28.63 -10.57
N GLN A 76 -15.73 28.73 -9.27
CA GLN A 76 -16.61 28.19 -8.20
C GLN A 76 -16.83 26.67 -8.26
N ALA A 77 -16.08 25.95 -9.10
CA ALA A 77 -16.08 24.49 -9.13
C ALA A 77 -15.63 23.92 -7.79
N SER A 78 -16.28 22.85 -7.33
CA SER A 78 -15.95 22.17 -6.08
C SER A 78 -14.59 21.47 -6.15
N ILE A 79 -13.75 21.70 -5.15
CA ILE A 79 -12.50 20.99 -4.93
C ILE A 79 -12.80 19.79 -4.03
N HIS A 80 -12.33 18.60 -4.43
CA HIS A 80 -12.61 17.38 -3.70
C HIS A 80 -11.98 17.38 -2.29
N TRP A 81 -12.63 16.77 -1.31
CA TRP A 81 -12.19 16.77 0.10
C TRP A 81 -10.92 15.93 0.34
N HIS A 82 -10.55 15.06 -0.60
CA HIS A 82 -9.35 14.22 -0.50
C HIS A 82 -8.05 15.06 -0.51
N TYR A 83 -8.04 16.21 -1.19
CA TYR A 83 -6.86 17.07 -1.29
C TYR A 83 -6.41 17.62 0.07
N PRO A 84 -7.26 18.35 0.83
CA PRO A 84 -6.89 18.84 2.16
C PRO A 84 -6.72 17.70 3.18
N LEU A 85 -7.38 16.54 2.98
CA LEU A 85 -7.16 15.37 3.82
C LEU A 85 -5.71 14.87 3.71
N VAL A 86 -5.20 14.69 2.49
CA VAL A 86 -3.82 14.23 2.25
C VAL A 86 -2.80 15.22 2.83
N GLU A 87 -3.05 16.52 2.69
CA GLU A 87 -2.21 17.57 3.27
C GLU A 87 -2.15 17.47 4.79
N LEU A 88 -3.30 17.29 5.44
CA LEU A 88 -3.39 17.13 6.90
C LEU A 88 -2.74 15.83 7.38
N LEU A 89 -3.01 14.71 6.70
CA LEU A 89 -2.44 13.40 7.05
C LEU A 89 -0.91 13.41 6.92
N THR A 90 -0.37 14.04 5.87
CA THR A 90 1.08 14.15 5.68
C THR A 90 1.72 14.97 6.81
N ALA A 91 1.08 16.06 7.22
CA ALA A 91 1.53 16.87 8.36
C ALA A 91 1.55 16.07 9.67
N ILE A 92 0.50 15.30 9.94
CA ILE A 92 0.41 14.44 11.12
C ILE A 92 1.53 13.39 11.10
N VAL A 93 1.73 12.70 9.97
CA VAL A 93 2.79 11.69 9.82
C VAL A 93 4.17 12.31 10.06
N PHE A 94 4.43 13.51 9.53
CA PHE A 94 5.70 14.21 9.73
C PHE A 94 5.94 14.54 11.20
N VAL A 95 4.92 15.07 11.89
CA VAL A 95 4.99 15.36 13.33
C VAL A 95 5.24 14.08 14.13
N VAL A 96 4.52 12.99 13.83
CA VAL A 96 4.69 11.71 14.53
C VAL A 96 6.12 11.17 14.37
N ILE A 97 6.67 11.20 13.15
CA ILE A 97 8.05 10.75 12.89
C ILE A 97 9.04 11.61 13.69
N VAL A 98 8.94 12.94 13.58
CA VAL A 98 9.85 13.87 14.28
C VAL A 98 9.75 13.72 15.80
N HIS A 99 8.54 13.62 16.34
CA HIS A 99 8.31 13.43 17.77
C HIS A 99 8.90 12.09 18.25
N PHE A 100 8.65 11.01 17.50
CA PHE A 100 9.20 9.69 17.80
C PHE A 100 10.73 9.71 17.86
N PHE A 101 11.40 10.20 16.82
CA PHE A 101 12.87 10.28 16.81
C PHE A 101 13.45 11.31 17.81
N SER A 102 12.66 12.29 18.26
CA SER A 102 13.07 13.20 19.34
C SER A 102 13.15 12.51 20.70
N THR A 103 12.27 11.53 20.96
CA THR A 103 12.14 10.87 22.27
C THR A 103 13.08 9.68 22.46
N ILE A 104 13.61 9.11 21.37
CA ILE A 104 14.56 8.01 21.45
C ILE A 104 15.88 8.50 22.06
N PRO A 105 16.37 7.88 23.16
CA PRO A 105 17.71 8.14 23.65
C PRO A 105 18.71 7.58 22.63
N CYS A 106 19.46 8.47 21.97
CA CYS A 106 20.52 8.08 21.04
C CYS A 106 21.85 8.59 21.59
N ASP A 107 22.90 7.81 21.38
CA ASP A 107 24.26 8.26 21.67
C ASP A 107 24.70 9.34 20.67
N ALA A 108 25.62 10.21 21.10
CA ALA A 108 26.03 11.42 20.38
C ALA A 108 26.70 11.18 18.99
N PHE A 109 27.02 9.93 18.65
CA PHE A 109 27.73 9.57 17.42
C PHE A 109 26.81 9.34 16.20
N VAL A 110 25.49 9.36 16.41
CA VAL A 110 24.49 9.08 15.37
C VAL A 110 23.93 10.37 14.79
N ASP A 111 24.01 10.55 13.47
CA ASP A 111 23.36 11.68 12.79
C ASP A 111 21.84 11.47 12.69
N ARG A 112 21.16 11.73 13.80
CA ARG A 112 19.70 11.64 13.95
C ARG A 112 18.95 12.50 12.93
N SER A 113 19.52 13.64 12.55
CA SER A 113 18.91 14.57 11.61
C SER A 113 18.78 13.93 10.22
N SER A 114 19.85 13.32 9.75
CA SER A 114 19.87 12.63 8.45
C SER A 114 18.89 11.46 8.42
N ILE A 115 18.87 10.61 9.47
CA ILE A 115 17.92 9.49 9.54
C ILE A 115 16.48 9.99 9.47
N THR A 116 16.16 11.04 10.23
CA THR A 116 14.81 11.63 10.23
C THR A 116 14.42 12.11 8.83
N LEU A 117 15.31 12.84 8.14
CA LEU A 117 15.06 13.33 6.78
C LEU A 117 14.76 12.18 5.81
N PHE A 118 15.55 11.10 5.84
CA PHE A 118 15.32 9.91 5.02
C PHE A 118 13.99 9.24 5.36
N MET A 119 13.61 9.15 6.64
CA MET A 119 12.32 8.58 7.04
C MET A 119 11.13 9.44 6.61
N LEU A 120 11.27 10.78 6.63
CA LEU A 120 10.25 11.69 6.07
C LEU A 120 10.11 11.52 4.55
N LEU A 121 11.22 11.34 3.83
CA LEU A 121 11.22 11.04 2.40
C LEU A 121 10.52 9.70 2.12
N PHE A 122 10.86 8.65 2.85
CA PHE A 122 10.22 7.34 2.73
C PHE A 122 8.72 7.39 3.00
N ALA A 123 8.31 8.07 4.08
CA ALA A 123 6.90 8.28 4.40
C ALA A 123 6.17 9.04 3.29
N SER A 124 6.81 10.04 2.68
CA SER A 124 6.25 10.79 1.54
C SER A 124 6.02 9.87 0.33
N THR A 125 6.95 8.97 0.04
CA THR A 125 6.80 7.96 -1.03
C THR A 125 5.62 7.03 -0.74
N LEU A 126 5.50 6.51 0.49
CA LEU A 126 4.38 5.62 0.85
C LEU A 126 3.03 6.33 0.74
N ILE A 127 2.96 7.60 1.14
CA ILE A 127 1.75 8.43 1.00
C ILE A 127 1.43 8.63 -0.49
N ALA A 128 2.42 8.97 -1.32
CA ALA A 128 2.22 9.14 -2.77
C ALA A 128 1.65 7.88 -3.43
N VAL A 129 2.26 6.73 -3.15
CA VAL A 129 1.83 5.42 -3.67
C VAL A 129 0.43 5.06 -3.16
N THR A 130 0.11 5.35 -1.90
CA THR A 130 -1.23 5.13 -1.34
C THR A 130 -2.29 5.97 -2.08
N ILE A 131 -1.96 7.21 -2.48
CA ILE A 131 -2.89 8.07 -3.24
C ILE A 131 -3.10 7.51 -4.65
N THR A 132 -2.04 7.11 -5.34
CA THR A 132 -2.15 6.56 -6.71
C THR A 132 -2.91 5.24 -6.71
N ASP A 133 -2.64 4.38 -5.71
CA ASP A 133 -3.29 3.08 -5.57
C ASP A 133 -4.79 3.23 -5.26
N PHE A 134 -5.18 4.13 -4.36
CA PHE A 134 -6.60 4.38 -4.11
C PHE A 134 -7.36 4.97 -5.30
N LYS A 135 -6.68 5.74 -6.15
CA LYS A 135 -7.34 6.46 -7.24
C LYS A 135 -7.48 5.61 -8.49
N GLU A 136 -6.39 5.00 -8.94
CA GLU A 136 -6.34 4.26 -10.21
C GLU A 136 -5.84 2.81 -10.04
N LYS A 137 -5.52 2.35 -8.82
CA LYS A 137 -4.98 1.00 -8.53
C LYS A 137 -3.68 0.67 -9.28
N LEU A 138 -2.90 1.70 -9.57
CA LEU A 138 -1.62 1.60 -10.27
C LEU A 138 -0.52 2.23 -9.43
N ILE A 139 0.64 1.57 -9.43
CA ILE A 139 1.84 2.06 -8.74
C ILE A 139 2.85 2.51 -9.81
N PRO A 140 3.07 3.83 -9.96
CA PRO A 140 3.97 4.37 -10.99
C PRO A 140 5.42 3.98 -10.72
N HIS A 141 6.07 3.46 -11.76
CA HIS A 141 7.48 3.05 -11.71
C HIS A 141 8.45 4.24 -11.56
N GLU A 142 8.03 5.43 -12.01
CA GLU A 142 8.76 6.70 -11.90
C GLU A 142 8.97 7.11 -10.44
N ILE A 143 8.10 6.66 -9.53
CA ILE A 143 8.23 6.92 -8.09
C ILE A 143 9.00 5.78 -7.42
N THR A 144 8.67 4.54 -7.72
CA THR A 144 9.16 3.38 -6.96
C THR A 144 10.63 3.03 -7.24
N TYR A 145 11.05 2.93 -8.51
CA TYR A 145 12.43 2.53 -8.83
C TYR A 145 13.49 3.50 -8.30
N PRO A 146 13.34 4.84 -8.44
CA PRO A 146 14.29 5.76 -7.82
C PRO A 146 14.34 5.60 -6.30
N MET A 147 13.22 5.28 -5.66
CA MET A 147 13.16 5.10 -4.21
C MET A 147 13.80 3.79 -3.76
N VAL A 148 13.84 2.72 -4.57
CA VAL A 148 14.69 1.55 -4.29
C VAL A 148 16.15 1.96 -4.22
N LEU A 149 16.64 2.71 -5.21
CA LEU A 149 18.04 3.15 -5.28
C LEU A 149 18.41 4.07 -4.10
N VAL A 150 17.54 5.03 -3.78
CA VAL A 150 17.73 5.92 -2.63
C VAL A 150 17.72 5.13 -1.32
N GLY A 151 16.84 4.13 -1.17
CA GLY A 151 16.78 3.25 -0.01
C GLY A 151 18.06 2.41 0.18
N LEU A 152 18.60 1.86 -0.91
CA LEU A 152 19.88 1.13 -0.87
C LEU A 152 21.05 2.05 -0.51
N GLY A 153 21.07 3.28 -1.04
CA GLY A 153 22.04 4.30 -0.66
C GLY A 153 21.94 4.66 0.83
N PHE A 154 20.71 4.90 1.33
CA PHE A 154 20.45 5.12 2.74
C PHE A 154 20.96 3.94 3.60
N SER A 155 20.71 2.71 3.14
CA SER A 155 21.16 1.50 3.82
C SER A 155 22.69 1.38 3.89
N GLN A 156 23.39 1.75 2.82
CA GLN A 156 24.85 1.70 2.77
C GLN A 156 25.50 2.80 3.63
N PHE A 157 25.01 4.03 3.55
CA PHE A 157 25.70 5.19 4.16
C PHE A 157 25.24 5.52 5.58
N PHE A 158 24.00 5.19 5.94
CA PHE A 158 23.43 5.56 7.24
C PHE A 158 23.05 4.35 8.09
N ARG A 159 22.59 3.24 7.48
CA ARG A 159 22.25 2.03 8.24
C ARG A 159 23.40 1.05 8.45
N ASN A 160 24.43 1.11 7.60
CA ASN A 160 25.50 0.12 7.50
C ASN A 160 24.98 -1.33 7.32
N ASP A 161 23.86 -1.51 6.62
CA ASP A 161 23.17 -2.81 6.47
C ASP A 161 22.75 -3.05 5.00
N LEU A 162 23.68 -2.84 4.07
CA LEU A 162 23.39 -3.04 2.64
C LEU A 162 22.96 -4.48 2.34
N PHE A 163 23.60 -5.47 2.96
CA PHE A 163 23.24 -6.87 2.76
C PHE A 163 21.80 -7.15 3.19
N GLY A 164 21.39 -6.67 4.37
CA GLY A 164 20.03 -6.86 4.86
C GLY A 164 18.97 -6.22 3.95
N SER A 165 19.29 -5.08 3.34
CA SER A 165 18.41 -4.40 2.37
C SER A 165 18.37 -5.07 1.01
N LEU A 166 19.50 -5.58 0.49
CA LEU A 166 19.53 -6.37 -0.75
C LEU A 166 18.75 -7.68 -0.61
N VAL A 167 18.93 -8.38 0.52
CA VAL A 167 18.12 -9.56 0.85
C VAL A 167 16.66 -9.18 0.99
N GLY A 168 16.35 -8.05 1.64
CA GLY A 168 15.00 -7.52 1.76
C GLY A 168 14.33 -7.31 0.40
N VAL A 169 15.00 -6.62 -0.51
CA VAL A 169 14.55 -6.38 -1.89
C VAL A 169 14.29 -7.69 -2.63
N GLY A 170 15.27 -8.60 -2.65
CA GLY A 170 15.15 -9.86 -3.39
C GLY A 170 14.07 -10.77 -2.84
N VAL A 171 14.05 -10.97 -1.52
CA VAL A 171 13.08 -11.86 -0.86
C VAL A 171 11.66 -11.33 -0.98
N SER A 172 11.43 -10.01 -0.79
CA SER A 172 10.09 -9.45 -0.97
C SER A 172 9.60 -9.56 -2.40
N TYR A 173 10.42 -9.16 -3.37
CA TYR A 173 10.03 -9.20 -4.79
C TYR A 173 9.65 -10.63 -5.18
N LEU A 174 10.53 -11.61 -4.90
CA LEU A 174 10.28 -13.02 -5.20
C LEU A 174 9.08 -13.58 -4.46
N LEU A 175 8.86 -13.20 -3.19
CA LEU A 175 7.72 -13.66 -2.41
C LEU A 175 6.40 -13.20 -3.04
N PHE A 176 6.28 -11.90 -3.34
CA PHE A 176 5.05 -11.35 -3.91
C PHE A 176 4.82 -11.81 -5.36
N ASP A 177 5.88 -11.90 -6.17
CA ASP A 177 5.82 -12.46 -7.52
C ASP A 177 5.34 -13.93 -7.50
N LEU A 178 5.86 -14.73 -6.56
CA LEU A 178 5.42 -16.12 -6.37
C LEU A 178 3.95 -16.20 -5.96
N ILE A 179 3.50 -15.35 -5.02
CA ILE A 179 2.10 -15.29 -4.60
C ILE A 179 1.21 -14.91 -5.78
N ALA A 180 1.60 -13.91 -6.58
CA ALA A 180 0.86 -13.48 -7.75
C ALA A 180 0.75 -14.60 -8.80
N HIS A 181 1.88 -15.23 -9.13
CA HIS A 181 1.97 -16.29 -10.13
C HIS A 181 1.12 -17.51 -9.76
N TYR A 182 1.30 -18.06 -8.55
CA TYR A 182 0.51 -19.21 -8.10
C TYR A 182 -0.93 -18.85 -7.78
N GLY A 183 -1.20 -17.61 -7.35
CA GLY A 183 -2.56 -17.10 -7.14
C GLY A 183 -3.36 -17.06 -8.43
N LEU A 184 -2.75 -16.58 -9.53
CA LEU A 184 -3.37 -16.58 -10.85
C LEU A 184 -3.61 -18.01 -11.35
N MET A 185 -2.60 -18.89 -11.27
CA MET A 185 -2.77 -20.30 -11.65
C MET A 185 -3.91 -20.97 -10.87
N PHE A 186 -4.01 -20.70 -9.57
CA PHE A 186 -5.07 -21.22 -8.72
C PHE A 186 -6.44 -20.65 -9.12
N TYR A 187 -6.53 -19.36 -9.42
CA TYR A 187 -7.76 -18.70 -9.86
C TYR A 187 -8.28 -19.27 -11.18
N GLN A 188 -7.39 -19.42 -12.18
CA GLN A 188 -7.70 -20.03 -13.47
C GLN A 188 -8.16 -21.48 -13.32
N TRP A 189 -7.54 -22.23 -12.40
CA TRP A 189 -7.97 -23.60 -12.09
C TRP A 189 -9.37 -23.67 -11.48
N LEU A 190 -9.77 -22.68 -10.68
CA LEU A 190 -11.10 -22.62 -10.06
C LEU A 190 -12.20 -22.17 -11.04
N HIS A 191 -11.83 -21.37 -12.05
CA HIS A 191 -12.75 -20.80 -13.04
C HIS A 191 -12.33 -21.13 -14.48
N PRO A 192 -12.34 -22.42 -14.89
CA PRO A 192 -11.90 -22.84 -16.23
C PRO A 192 -12.72 -22.21 -17.37
N GLU A 193 -13.99 -21.88 -17.08
CA GLU A 193 -14.94 -21.20 -17.96
C GLU A 193 -14.50 -19.82 -18.46
N ILE A 194 -13.53 -19.16 -17.80
CA ILE A 194 -12.96 -17.88 -18.28
C ILE A 194 -12.05 -18.11 -19.50
N LEU A 195 -11.21 -19.16 -19.44
CA LEU A 195 -10.30 -19.53 -20.54
C LEU A 195 -11.08 -20.00 -21.78
N GLU A 196 -12.23 -20.65 -21.57
CA GLU A 196 -13.12 -21.08 -22.65
C GLU A 196 -13.89 -19.90 -23.28
N GLY A 197 -14.23 -18.88 -22.49
CA GLY A 197 -14.88 -17.65 -22.97
C GLY A 197 -13.99 -16.80 -23.89
N GLU A 198 -12.70 -16.66 -23.56
CA GLU A 198 -11.73 -15.95 -24.42
C GLU A 198 -11.50 -16.66 -25.75
N GLN A 199 -11.50 -18.01 -25.77
CA GLN A 199 -11.40 -18.79 -27.01
C GLN A 199 -12.67 -18.72 -27.87
N GLY A 200 -13.84 -18.56 -27.24
CA GLY A 200 -15.13 -18.41 -27.94
C GLY A 200 -15.27 -17.07 -28.66
N ASP A 201 -14.79 -15.99 -28.04
CA ASP A 201 -14.82 -14.62 -28.59
C ASP A 201 -13.85 -14.47 -29.78
N GLN A 202 -12.62 -14.99 -29.63
CA GLN A 202 -11.62 -15.02 -30.71
C GLN A 202 -12.03 -15.89 -31.92
N THR A 203 -12.87 -16.90 -31.72
CA THR A 203 -13.38 -17.72 -32.82
C THR A 203 -14.51 -17.02 -33.59
N GLN A 204 -15.28 -16.13 -32.95
CA GLN A 204 -16.32 -15.35 -33.62
C GLN A 204 -15.75 -14.16 -34.41
N GLU A 205 -14.76 -13.45 -33.88
CA GLU A 205 -14.11 -12.34 -34.61
C GLU A 205 -13.41 -12.79 -35.91
N HIS A 206 -12.83 -14.00 -35.92
CA HIS A 206 -12.21 -14.53 -37.14
C HIS A 206 -13.21 -14.96 -38.24
N LEU A 207 -14.50 -15.08 -37.94
CA LEU A 207 -15.53 -15.49 -38.91
C LEU A 207 -16.31 -14.31 -39.52
N GLU A 208 -16.13 -13.08 -39.02
CA GLU A 208 -16.83 -11.86 -39.47
C GLU A 208 -15.94 -10.88 -40.26
N GLN A 209 -14.86 -11.35 -40.90
CA GLN A 209 -14.11 -10.53 -41.86
C GLN A 209 -14.87 -10.45 -43.20
N ASP A 210 -15.76 -9.45 -43.34
CA ASP A 210 -16.35 -9.02 -44.61
C ASP A 210 -15.29 -8.24 -45.42
N PRO A 211 -14.83 -8.72 -46.59
CA PRO A 211 -13.76 -8.10 -47.38
C PRO A 211 -14.07 -6.70 -47.96
N TYR A 212 -15.24 -6.12 -47.65
CA TYR A 212 -15.70 -4.83 -48.20
C TYR A 212 -15.59 -3.64 -47.23
N LEU A 213 -15.15 -3.86 -45.98
CA LEU A 213 -15.13 -2.82 -44.93
C LEU A 213 -13.73 -2.25 -44.59
N ASP A 214 -12.65 -2.79 -45.17
CA ASP A 214 -11.27 -2.39 -44.85
C ASP A 214 -10.86 -0.98 -45.35
N ASP A 215 -11.62 -0.37 -46.27
CA ASP A 215 -11.24 0.93 -46.86
C ASP A 215 -11.77 2.16 -46.09
N VAL A 216 -12.55 1.99 -45.01
CA VAL A 216 -13.24 3.11 -44.32
C VAL A 216 -12.81 3.31 -42.86
N PHE A 217 -12.18 2.33 -42.22
CA PHE A 217 -11.74 2.43 -40.82
C PHE A 217 -10.34 1.86 -40.64
N ASP A 218 -9.33 2.74 -40.66
CA ASP A 218 -8.00 2.48 -40.14
C ASP A 218 -8.06 2.52 -38.59
N VAL A 219 -8.74 1.54 -38.00
CA VAL A 219 -8.79 1.31 -36.55
C VAL A 219 -8.22 -0.08 -36.30
N SER A 220 -6.91 -0.21 -36.52
CA SER A 220 -6.12 -1.18 -35.77
C SER A 220 -5.90 -0.62 -34.36
N GLU A 221 -6.97 -0.53 -33.56
CA GLU A 221 -6.78 -0.56 -32.11
C GLU A 221 -6.51 -2.03 -31.79
N GLU A 222 -5.22 -2.36 -31.63
CA GLU A 222 -4.81 -3.52 -30.84
C GLU A 222 -5.54 -3.43 -29.50
N ILE A 223 -6.61 -4.20 -29.35
CA ILE A 223 -7.17 -4.49 -28.03
C ILE A 223 -6.12 -5.41 -27.40
N ASP A 224 -5.12 -4.79 -26.77
CA ASP A 224 -4.21 -5.48 -25.89
C ASP A 224 -5.08 -6.16 -24.83
N HIS A 225 -5.23 -7.48 -24.93
CA HIS A 225 -5.74 -8.30 -23.86
C HIS A 225 -4.75 -8.16 -22.70
N GLU A 226 -4.92 -7.13 -21.87
CA GLU A 226 -4.16 -6.98 -20.63
C GLU A 226 -4.33 -8.28 -19.85
N PRO A 227 -3.23 -9.02 -19.58
CA PRO A 227 -3.32 -10.27 -18.87
C PRO A 227 -3.99 -10.02 -17.52
N LEU A 228 -4.89 -10.93 -17.13
CA LEU A 228 -5.54 -10.94 -15.82
C LEU A 228 -4.47 -10.94 -14.70
N GLU A 229 -4.03 -9.76 -14.28
CA GLU A 229 -3.13 -9.60 -13.13
C GLU A 229 -3.96 -9.67 -11.86
N VAL A 230 -3.97 -10.85 -11.23
CA VAL A 230 -4.70 -11.13 -9.98
C VAL A 230 -4.07 -10.42 -8.77
N MET A 231 -2.78 -10.10 -8.87
CA MET A 231 -2.02 -9.28 -7.93
C MET A 231 -1.10 -8.42 -8.79
N GLY A 232 -1.42 -7.12 -8.93
CA GLY A 232 -0.67 -6.25 -9.83
C GLY A 232 0.82 -6.26 -9.49
N GLY A 233 1.71 -6.37 -10.49
CA GLY A 233 3.17 -6.43 -10.27
C GLY A 233 3.72 -5.24 -9.45
N ALA A 234 2.95 -4.16 -9.41
CA ALA A 234 3.01 -3.04 -8.49
C ALA A 234 3.30 -3.40 -7.01
N ASP A 235 2.61 -4.40 -6.43
CA ASP A 235 2.75 -4.75 -5.02
C ASP A 235 4.15 -5.35 -4.71
N ALA A 236 4.69 -6.15 -5.64
CA ALA A 236 6.04 -6.71 -5.51
C ALA A 236 7.11 -5.61 -5.54
N VAL A 237 6.92 -4.60 -6.40
CA VAL A 237 7.81 -3.44 -6.47
C VAL A 237 7.72 -2.61 -5.19
N MET A 238 6.51 -2.40 -4.65
CA MET A 238 6.34 -1.69 -3.39
C MET A 238 7.01 -2.45 -2.22
N ALA A 239 6.86 -3.76 -2.17
CA ALA A 239 7.52 -4.61 -1.18
C ALA A 239 9.05 -4.54 -1.30
N ALA A 240 9.57 -4.47 -2.53
CA ALA A 240 11.00 -4.24 -2.80
C ALA A 240 11.48 -2.87 -2.30
N VAL A 241 10.71 -1.79 -2.51
CA VAL A 241 10.99 -0.46 -1.93
C VAL A 241 11.05 -0.59 -0.40
N MET A 242 10.06 -1.21 0.24
CA MET A 242 10.09 -1.42 1.69
C MET A 242 11.31 -2.23 2.14
N GLY A 243 11.69 -3.27 1.39
CA GLY A 243 12.90 -4.07 1.63
C GLY A 243 14.18 -3.24 1.57
N ALA A 244 14.30 -2.33 0.59
CA ALA A 244 15.47 -1.44 0.45
C ALA A 244 15.62 -0.47 1.62
N TRP A 245 14.51 0.04 2.15
CA TRP A 245 14.50 1.05 3.20
C TRP A 245 14.56 0.47 4.62
N LEU A 246 13.87 -0.67 4.86
CA LEU A 246 13.69 -1.28 6.18
C LEU A 246 14.57 -2.51 6.41
N GLY A 247 15.10 -3.13 5.35
CA GLY A 247 15.80 -4.41 5.42
C GLY A 247 14.86 -5.58 5.68
N TRP A 248 15.34 -6.81 5.50
CA TRP A 248 14.50 -8.01 5.55
C TRP A 248 13.78 -8.24 6.90
N GLU A 249 14.43 -7.93 8.02
CA GLU A 249 13.88 -8.17 9.37
C GLU A 249 12.61 -7.33 9.61
N LYS A 250 12.69 -6.03 9.31
CA LYS A 250 11.58 -5.08 9.50
C LYS A 250 10.56 -5.17 8.39
N LEU A 251 10.98 -5.55 7.18
CA LEU A 251 10.09 -5.91 6.10
C LEU A 251 9.16 -7.06 6.50
N ALA A 252 9.66 -8.10 7.17
CA ALA A 252 8.81 -9.21 7.62
C ALA A 252 7.70 -8.72 8.57
N ILE A 253 8.04 -7.87 9.53
CA ILE A 253 7.06 -7.24 10.44
C ILE A 253 6.06 -6.39 9.64
N ALA A 254 6.56 -5.57 8.72
CA ALA A 254 5.73 -4.70 7.90
C ALA A 254 4.72 -5.50 7.06
N VAL A 255 5.17 -6.59 6.42
CA VAL A 255 4.34 -7.48 5.61
C VAL A 255 3.28 -8.17 6.45
N ILE A 256 3.61 -8.66 7.65
CA ILE A 256 2.63 -9.26 8.56
C ILE A 256 1.54 -8.26 8.94
N VAL A 257 1.92 -7.05 9.34
CA VAL A 257 0.96 -6.00 9.70
C VAL A 257 0.13 -5.59 8.48
N ALA A 258 0.75 -5.51 7.30
CA ALA A 258 0.06 -5.22 6.04
C ALA A 258 -1.01 -6.29 5.73
N PHE A 259 -0.69 -7.58 5.84
CA PHE A 259 -1.68 -8.63 5.66
C PHE A 259 -2.84 -8.52 6.65
N MET A 260 -2.57 -8.20 7.92
CA MET A 260 -3.64 -8.01 8.92
C MET A 260 -4.54 -6.81 8.58
N VAL A 261 -3.96 -5.68 8.22
CA VAL A 261 -4.70 -4.46 7.86
C VAL A 261 -5.47 -4.67 6.55
N GLY A 262 -4.82 -5.28 5.55
CA GLY A 262 -5.41 -5.60 4.25
C GLY A 262 -6.58 -6.57 4.38
N ALA A 263 -6.47 -7.60 5.22
CA ALA A 263 -7.58 -8.52 5.49
C ALA A 263 -8.79 -7.80 6.13
N LEU A 264 -8.56 -6.88 7.07
CA LEU A 264 -9.62 -6.09 7.69
C LEU A 264 -10.28 -5.13 6.68
N MET A 265 -9.48 -4.37 5.94
CA MET A 265 -9.99 -3.44 4.94
C MET A 265 -10.71 -4.18 3.80
N GLY A 266 -10.14 -5.28 3.32
CA GLY A 266 -10.74 -6.14 2.31
C GLY A 266 -12.06 -6.75 2.75
N ALA A 267 -12.18 -7.19 4.01
CA ALA A 267 -13.44 -7.67 4.57
C ALA A 267 -14.52 -6.57 4.62
N VAL A 268 -14.15 -5.34 5.01
CA VAL A 268 -15.07 -4.20 5.04
C VAL A 268 -15.51 -3.82 3.62
N TYR A 269 -14.57 -3.75 2.68
CA TYR A 269 -14.85 -3.43 1.28
C TYR A 269 -15.76 -4.48 0.63
N LEU A 270 -15.43 -5.75 0.82
CA LEU A 270 -16.22 -6.88 0.32
C LEU A 270 -17.63 -6.88 0.92
N PHE A 271 -17.76 -6.54 2.21
CA PHE A 271 -19.06 -6.42 2.84
C PHE A 271 -19.90 -5.31 2.22
N ASP A 272 -19.32 -4.14 1.98
CA ASP A 272 -20.02 -3.02 1.34
C ASP A 272 -20.42 -3.35 -0.11
N GLU A 273 -19.53 -3.97 -0.88
CA GLU A 273 -19.80 -4.37 -2.26
C GLU A 273 -20.92 -5.44 -2.32
N LEU A 274 -20.83 -6.49 -1.51
CA LEU A 274 -21.86 -7.53 -1.43
C LEU A 274 -23.22 -6.99 -0.98
N ARG A 275 -23.22 -5.95 -0.13
CA ARG A 275 -24.44 -5.24 0.29
C ARG A 275 -25.01 -4.43 -0.88
N ASN A 276 -24.18 -3.70 -1.60
CA ASN A 276 -24.59 -2.87 -2.74
C ASN A 276 -25.15 -3.71 -3.89
N GLU A 277 -24.53 -4.85 -4.19
CA GLU A 277 -24.99 -5.78 -5.24
C GLU A 277 -26.12 -6.73 -4.79
N LYS A 278 -26.57 -6.65 -3.52
CA LYS A 278 -27.57 -7.54 -2.92
C LYS A 278 -27.19 -9.04 -2.96
N LEU A 279 -25.90 -9.35 -3.14
CA LEU A 279 -25.35 -10.71 -3.16
C LEU A 279 -24.97 -11.22 -1.76
N LEU A 280 -25.05 -10.35 -0.74
CA LEU A 280 -24.67 -10.65 0.65
C LEU A 280 -25.26 -11.97 1.16
N ALA A 281 -26.55 -12.23 0.93
CA ALA A 281 -27.19 -13.46 1.42
C ALA A 281 -26.65 -14.74 0.75
N LYS A 282 -26.18 -14.65 -0.50
CA LYS A 282 -25.59 -15.78 -1.25
C LYS A 282 -24.14 -16.03 -0.84
N ALA A 283 -23.37 -14.97 -0.58
CA ALA A 283 -21.95 -15.05 -0.20
C ALA A 283 -21.74 -15.36 1.30
N LEU A 284 -22.62 -14.90 2.18
CA LEU A 284 -22.42 -14.99 3.63
C LEU A 284 -22.39 -16.43 4.16
N LYS A 285 -23.29 -17.29 3.66
CA LYS A 285 -23.36 -18.69 4.08
C LYS A 285 -22.08 -19.45 3.74
N PRO A 286 -21.59 -19.46 2.49
CA PRO A 286 -20.34 -20.16 2.16
C PRO A 286 -19.12 -19.49 2.82
N ALA A 287 -19.10 -18.17 2.99
CA ALA A 287 -18.06 -17.48 3.77
C ALA A 287 -18.02 -17.96 5.23
N ALA A 288 -19.17 -18.02 5.91
CA ALA A 288 -19.24 -18.47 7.30
C ALA A 288 -18.84 -19.94 7.46
N ILE A 289 -19.22 -20.80 6.49
CA ILE A 289 -18.82 -22.20 6.47
C ILE A 289 -17.30 -22.31 6.32
N GLY A 290 -16.72 -21.64 5.33
CA GLY A 290 -15.28 -21.66 5.10
C GLY A 290 -14.48 -21.12 6.28
N PHE A 291 -14.93 -20.01 6.88
CA PHE A 291 -14.34 -19.44 8.10
C PHE A 291 -14.39 -20.43 9.27
N GLY A 292 -15.56 -21.03 9.52
CA GLY A 292 -15.76 -21.98 10.61
C GLY A 292 -14.86 -23.22 10.48
N ILE A 293 -14.76 -23.78 9.28
CA ILE A 293 -13.90 -24.95 9.02
C ILE A 293 -12.42 -24.60 9.24
N MET A 294 -11.93 -23.52 8.62
CA MET A 294 -10.51 -23.15 8.72
C MET A 294 -10.09 -22.62 10.09
N THR A 295 -11.02 -22.08 10.90
CA THR A 295 -10.75 -21.78 12.32
C THR A 295 -10.75 -23.01 13.21
N ALA A 296 -11.66 -23.96 12.99
CA ALA A 296 -11.82 -25.13 13.83
C ALA A 296 -10.60 -26.07 13.75
N ILE A 297 -10.00 -26.25 12.56
CA ILE A 297 -8.84 -27.14 12.35
C ILE A 297 -7.66 -26.80 13.30
N PRO A 298 -7.09 -25.58 13.28
CA PRO A 298 -5.96 -25.24 14.15
C PRO A 298 -6.36 -25.24 15.62
N LEU A 299 -7.58 -24.82 15.96
CA LEU A 299 -8.06 -24.82 17.36
C LEU A 299 -8.17 -26.24 17.92
N LEU A 300 -8.71 -27.19 17.14
CA LEU A 300 -8.77 -28.60 17.50
C LEU A 300 -7.37 -29.23 17.60
N ALA A 301 -6.44 -28.84 16.72
CA ALA A 301 -5.05 -29.29 16.80
C ALA A 301 -4.37 -28.81 18.09
N VAL A 302 -4.55 -27.54 18.47
CA VAL A 302 -4.03 -27.01 19.74
C VAL A 302 -4.68 -27.72 20.93
N LEU A 303 -6.00 -27.94 20.91
CA LEU A 303 -6.70 -28.69 21.95
C LEU A 303 -6.17 -30.13 22.08
N ALA A 304 -5.89 -30.80 20.96
CA ALA A 304 -5.29 -32.13 20.96
C ALA A 304 -3.88 -32.09 21.58
N ILE A 305 -3.05 -31.10 21.26
CA ILE A 305 -1.72 -30.94 21.86
C ILE A 305 -1.84 -30.78 23.38
N VAL A 306 -2.75 -29.93 23.86
CA VAL A 306 -2.99 -29.74 25.30
C VAL A 306 -3.40 -31.06 25.97
N PHE A 307 -4.33 -31.78 25.35
CA PHE A 307 -4.89 -33.00 25.93
C PHE A 307 -3.89 -34.16 25.96
N TYR A 308 -3.14 -34.37 24.87
CA TYR A 308 -2.22 -35.50 24.73
C TYR A 308 -0.85 -35.27 25.36
N PHE A 309 -0.27 -34.08 25.17
CA PHE A 309 1.11 -33.81 25.61
C PHE A 309 1.18 -33.15 26.99
N LYS A 310 0.07 -32.60 27.50
CA LYS A 310 0.00 -31.87 28.78
C LYS A 310 1.24 -30.97 29.00
N PRO A 311 1.49 -30.02 28.08
CA PRO A 311 2.66 -29.15 28.17
C PRO A 311 2.66 -28.37 29.48
N ALA A 312 3.85 -28.04 30.00
CA ALA A 312 4.03 -27.32 31.25
C ALA A 312 3.33 -25.94 31.25
N GLU A 313 3.26 -25.31 30.07
CA GLU A 313 2.50 -24.09 29.83
C GLU A 313 1.32 -24.41 28.90
N ASN A 314 0.14 -23.92 29.25
CA ASN A 314 -1.07 -24.15 28.45
C ASN A 314 -1.06 -23.22 27.22
N PRO A 315 -0.84 -23.74 25.99
CA PRO A 315 -0.77 -22.92 24.78
C PRO A 315 -2.05 -22.12 24.53
N LEU A 316 -3.20 -22.58 25.02
CA LEU A 316 -4.48 -21.86 24.94
C LEU A 316 -4.47 -20.47 25.61
N PHE A 317 -3.54 -20.19 26.53
CA PHE A 317 -3.41 -18.84 27.09
C PHE A 317 -2.54 -17.91 26.25
N ASN A 318 -1.95 -18.40 25.16
CA ASN A 318 -1.12 -17.59 24.27
C ASN A 318 -1.99 -16.85 23.23
N PRO A 319 -2.05 -15.51 23.26
CA PRO A 319 -2.89 -14.72 22.35
C PRO A 319 -2.53 -14.92 20.86
N SER A 320 -1.28 -15.30 20.55
CA SER A 320 -0.84 -15.53 19.16
C SER A 320 -1.61 -16.66 18.47
N ILE A 321 -2.06 -17.67 19.22
CA ILE A 321 -2.83 -18.79 18.68
C ILE A 321 -4.19 -18.32 18.17
N TYR A 322 -4.84 -17.41 18.88
CA TYR A 322 -6.14 -16.87 18.48
C TYR A 322 -6.01 -15.96 17.25
N ILE A 323 -4.94 -15.18 17.16
CA ILE A 323 -4.63 -14.37 15.97
C ILE A 323 -4.40 -15.28 14.75
N PHE A 324 -3.63 -16.35 14.92
CA PHE A 324 -3.41 -17.34 13.86
C PHE A 324 -4.72 -18.03 13.43
N CYS A 325 -5.56 -18.45 14.38
CA CYS A 325 -6.87 -19.03 14.08
C CYS A 325 -7.75 -18.03 13.33
N LEU A 326 -7.80 -16.76 13.77
CA LEU A 326 -8.56 -15.71 13.10
C LEU A 326 -8.10 -15.51 11.65
N ALA A 327 -6.78 -15.45 11.42
CA ALA A 327 -6.21 -15.33 10.08
C ALA A 327 -6.60 -16.50 9.16
N MET A 328 -6.45 -17.74 9.65
CA MET A 328 -6.90 -18.95 8.93
C MET A 328 -8.40 -18.91 8.65
N GLY A 329 -9.19 -18.44 9.62
CA GLY A 329 -10.63 -18.21 9.45
C GLY A 329 -10.93 -17.25 8.31
N THR A 330 -10.30 -16.07 8.30
CA THR A 330 -10.53 -15.07 7.24
C THR A 330 -10.17 -15.62 5.86
N ALA A 331 -9.07 -16.37 5.73
CA ALA A 331 -8.70 -17.05 4.50
C ALA A 331 -9.75 -18.10 4.07
N GLY A 332 -10.25 -18.89 5.02
CA GLY A 332 -11.35 -19.83 4.77
C GLY A 332 -12.65 -19.14 4.34
N GLY A 333 -12.96 -17.98 4.91
CA GLY A 333 -14.10 -17.17 4.51
C GLY A 333 -14.00 -16.70 3.05
N THR A 334 -12.84 -16.17 2.66
CA THR A 334 -12.56 -15.79 1.27
C THR A 334 -12.68 -16.98 0.33
N PHE A 335 -12.12 -18.14 0.70
CA PHE A 335 -12.24 -19.38 -0.07
C PHE A 335 -13.70 -19.83 -0.24
N GLY A 336 -14.52 -19.71 0.82
CA GLY A 336 -15.95 -19.96 0.75
C GLY A 336 -16.65 -19.06 -0.28
N ILE A 337 -16.30 -17.78 -0.32
CA ILE A 337 -16.88 -16.84 -1.29
C ILE A 337 -16.46 -17.20 -2.72
N LEU A 338 -15.16 -17.49 -2.94
CA LEU A 338 -14.64 -17.88 -4.26
C LEU A 338 -15.34 -19.14 -4.81
N THR A 339 -15.55 -20.14 -3.95
CA THR A 339 -16.23 -21.39 -4.33
C THR A 339 -17.75 -21.25 -4.49
N SER A 340 -18.35 -20.13 -4.09
CA SER A 340 -19.80 -19.90 -4.19
C SER A 340 -20.28 -19.46 -5.57
N GLY A 341 -19.36 -19.20 -6.51
CA GLY A 341 -19.67 -18.66 -7.83
C GLY A 341 -20.03 -17.16 -7.82
N VAL A 342 -19.93 -16.49 -6.67
CA VAL A 342 -20.07 -15.03 -6.57
C VAL A 342 -18.80 -14.39 -7.11
N ARG A 343 -18.91 -13.79 -8.30
CA ARG A 343 -17.80 -13.05 -8.94
C ARG A 343 -17.78 -11.63 -8.38
N VAL A 344 -16.69 -11.26 -7.73
CA VAL A 344 -16.41 -9.89 -7.31
C VAL A 344 -15.30 -9.37 -8.21
N SER A 345 -15.63 -8.47 -9.14
CA SER A 345 -14.72 -8.03 -10.21
C SER A 345 -13.76 -6.93 -9.79
N LYS A 346 -13.90 -6.37 -8.59
CA LYS A 346 -13.07 -5.24 -8.16
C LYS A 346 -11.85 -5.72 -7.39
N THR A 347 -10.68 -5.49 -7.98
CA THR A 347 -9.37 -5.59 -7.33
C THR A 347 -9.31 -4.69 -6.10
N PHE A 348 -8.81 -5.20 -4.98
CA PHE A 348 -8.63 -4.43 -3.75
C PHE A 348 -7.27 -3.71 -3.79
N PRO A 349 -7.19 -2.40 -3.47
CA PRO A 349 -5.93 -1.68 -3.38
C PRO A 349 -5.13 -2.16 -2.16
N PHE A 350 -4.17 -3.06 -2.35
CA PHE A 350 -3.35 -3.63 -1.27
C PHE A 350 -2.20 -2.69 -0.84
N GLY A 351 -1.84 -1.72 -1.68
CA GLY A 351 -0.81 -0.71 -1.40
C GLY A 351 -0.98 0.05 -0.07
N PRO A 352 -2.18 0.58 0.26
CA PRO A 352 -2.46 1.21 1.55
C PRO A 352 -2.13 0.31 2.75
N ALA A 353 -2.39 -1.00 2.65
CA ALA A 353 -2.10 -1.93 3.73
C ALA A 353 -0.59 -2.11 3.92
N LEU A 354 0.17 -2.23 2.82
CA LEU A 354 1.63 -2.23 2.82
C LEU A 354 2.21 -0.93 3.41
N ALA A 355 1.63 0.22 3.08
CA ALA A 355 2.04 1.51 3.63
C ALA A 355 1.84 1.59 5.15
N VAL A 356 0.71 1.09 5.67
CA VAL A 356 0.45 1.02 7.11
C VAL A 356 1.43 0.06 7.80
N GLY A 357 1.69 -1.11 7.20
CA GLY A 357 2.68 -2.04 7.69
C GLY A 357 4.08 -1.44 7.77
N ALA A 358 4.49 -0.72 6.72
CA ALA A 358 5.75 0.01 6.68
C ALA A 358 5.80 1.08 7.79
N ALA A 359 4.73 1.86 7.98
CA ALA A 359 4.65 2.86 9.04
C ALA A 359 4.80 2.26 10.44
N TYR A 360 4.18 1.11 10.69
CA TYR A 360 4.38 0.37 11.93
C TYR A 360 5.83 -0.08 12.09
N ALA A 361 6.42 -0.65 11.05
CA ALA A 361 7.83 -1.07 11.07
C ALA A 361 8.81 0.11 11.24
N MET A 362 8.44 1.33 10.81
CA MET A 362 9.20 2.54 11.15
C MET A 362 9.21 2.82 12.66
N SER A 363 8.08 2.58 13.35
CA SER A 363 7.97 2.77 14.80
C SER A 363 8.70 1.72 15.64
N THR A 364 9.07 0.58 15.03
CA THR A 364 9.89 -0.45 15.69
C THR A 364 11.39 -0.24 15.44
N ILE A 365 11.77 0.84 14.76
CA ILE A 365 13.17 1.20 14.56
C ILE A 365 13.76 1.74 15.87
N SER A 366 14.71 0.99 16.41
CA SER A 366 15.58 1.46 17.49
C SER A 366 17.01 1.66 16.97
N LEU A 367 17.74 2.62 17.53
CA LEU A 367 19.12 2.96 17.16
C LEU A 367 20.10 2.38 18.19
N SER A 368 21.18 1.73 17.72
CA SER A 368 22.25 1.18 18.56
C SER A 368 23.29 2.25 18.87
N LYS A 369 24.12 1.97 19.88
CA LYS A 369 25.21 2.86 20.32
C LYS A 369 26.20 3.23 19.22
N ASP A 370 26.39 2.32 18.26
CA ASP A 370 27.35 2.47 17.16
C ASP A 370 26.73 3.21 15.95
N GLY A 371 25.51 3.73 16.08
CA GLY A 371 24.76 4.34 14.97
C GLY A 371 24.13 3.34 14.01
N GLY A 372 24.18 2.04 14.32
CA GLY A 372 23.49 0.99 13.59
C GLY A 372 22.00 0.90 13.97
N PHE A 373 21.20 0.26 13.15
CA PHE A 373 19.81 -0.05 13.48
C PHE A 373 19.83 -1.30 14.39
N ILE A 374 19.13 -1.26 15.53
CA ILE A 374 19.03 -2.43 16.42
C ILE A 374 18.26 -3.52 15.66
N LYS A 375 18.93 -4.66 15.51
CA LYS A 375 18.33 -5.90 15.02
C LYS A 375 17.42 -6.46 16.12
N PRO A 376 16.18 -6.86 15.85
CA PRO A 376 15.38 -7.61 16.80
C PRO A 376 16.12 -8.94 17.09
N GLY A 377 16.70 -9.07 18.29
CA GLY A 377 17.48 -10.25 18.71
C GLY A 377 18.93 -9.99 19.13
N ALA A 378 19.36 -8.74 19.27
CA ALA A 378 20.58 -8.39 20.00
C ALA A 378 20.38 -8.43 21.52
#